data_AF-A0A2R7Y8M4-F1
#
_entry.id   AF-A0A2R7Y8M4-F1
#
_cell.length_a   1.000
_cell.length_b   1.000
_cell.length_c   1.000
_cell.angle_alpha   90.00
_cell.angle_beta   90.00
_cell.angle_gamma   90.00
#
_symmetry.space_group_name_H-M   'P 1'
#
loop_
_entity.id
_entity.type
_entity.pdbx_description
1 polymer ?
#
loop_
_entity_poly.entity_id
_entity_poly.type
_entity_poly.pdbx_seq_one_letter_code
_entity_poly.pdbx_strand_id
1 'polypeptide(L)'
;MTGATISASYVAAGYTSPPLRLPILMLCWFLLFYFTHSPAHYFAGRLFGIRFEYYFLGTSRISRAGIPLLSRIAKKLPYVVGVRIDRSSLNSVSRKGVAIMYLSGPLASVFAPSLVPLISQAVGVSTVESTILVFLTLGNATVSLYLSKKHGCIAKAVKLLKMGQPALNG
;
A
#
# COMPACT_ATOMS: atom_id res chain seq x y z
N MET A 1 12.14 3.73 -5.66
CA MET A 1 12.36 2.65 -4.67
C MET A 1 11.78 1.32 -5.10
N THR A 2 10.55 1.26 -5.65
CA THR A 2 9.91 0.02 -6.13
C THR A 2 10.78 -0.81 -7.08
N GLY A 3 11.45 -0.20 -8.06
CA GLY A 3 12.35 -0.89 -8.98
C GLY A 3 13.56 -1.54 -8.28
N ALA A 4 14.21 -0.82 -7.38
CA ALA A 4 15.34 -1.35 -6.60
C ALA A 4 14.92 -2.52 -5.70
N THR A 5 13.71 -2.48 -5.14
CA THR A 5 13.19 -3.59 -4.33
C THR A 5 12.87 -4.82 -5.17
N ILE A 6 12.37 -4.66 -6.39
CA ILE A 6 12.16 -5.76 -7.34
C ILE A 6 13.49 -6.40 -7.74
N SER A 7 14.49 -5.58 -8.10
CA SER A 7 15.85 -6.08 -8.41
C SER A 7 16.49 -6.79 -7.21
N ALA A 8 16.35 -6.23 -6.00
CA ALA A 8 16.84 -6.87 -4.78
C ALA A 8 16.13 -8.21 -4.49
N SER A 9 14.84 -8.31 -4.80
CA SER A 9 14.08 -9.57 -4.66
C SER A 9 14.61 -10.64 -5.61
N TYR A 10 14.90 -10.26 -6.85
CA TYR A 10 15.49 -11.15 -7.86
C TYR A 10 16.89 -11.62 -7.45
N VAL A 11 17.75 -10.70 -7.01
CA VAL A 11 19.10 -11.03 -6.53
C VAL A 11 19.03 -11.93 -5.30
N ALA A 12 18.18 -11.60 -4.34
CA ALA A 12 18.01 -12.40 -3.12
C ALA A 12 17.52 -13.82 -3.42
N ALA A 13 16.55 -13.95 -4.33
CA ALA A 13 16.02 -15.23 -4.78
C ALA A 13 17.08 -16.10 -5.44
N GLY A 14 17.92 -15.53 -6.33
CA GLY A 14 18.89 -16.27 -7.13
C GLY A 14 20.24 -16.54 -6.47
N TYR A 15 20.71 -15.65 -5.59
CA TYR A 15 22.13 -15.62 -5.19
C TYR A 15 22.38 -15.63 -3.68
N THR A 16 21.34 -15.58 -2.85
CA THR A 16 21.51 -15.60 -1.39
C THR A 16 21.37 -17.01 -0.83
N SER A 17 22.14 -17.31 0.22
CA SER A 17 22.02 -18.57 0.97
C SER A 17 20.65 -18.71 1.65
N PRO A 18 20.10 -19.93 1.78
CA PRO A 18 18.75 -20.14 2.31
C PRO A 18 18.45 -19.46 3.66
N PRO A 19 19.36 -19.46 4.67
CA PRO A 19 19.08 -18.83 5.96
C PRO A 19 18.83 -17.32 5.88
N LEU A 20 19.47 -16.63 4.93
CA LEU A 20 19.38 -15.18 4.76
C LEU A 20 18.33 -14.79 3.71
N ARG A 21 17.99 -15.70 2.81
CA ARG A 21 17.07 -15.46 1.69
C ARG A 21 15.69 -15.07 2.17
N LEU A 22 15.05 -15.88 3.01
CA LEU A 22 13.68 -15.60 3.48
C LEU A 22 13.58 -14.25 4.23
N PRO A 23 14.45 -13.91 5.20
CA PRO A 23 14.43 -12.59 5.84
C PRO A 23 14.56 -11.43 4.85
N ILE A 24 15.43 -11.53 3.84
CA ILE A 24 15.60 -10.48 2.82
C ILE A 24 14.35 -10.39 1.93
N LEU A 25 13.79 -11.51 1.50
CA LEU A 25 12.56 -11.52 0.72
C LEU A 25 11.38 -10.94 1.52
N MET A 26 11.27 -11.24 2.81
CA MET A 26 10.28 -10.65 3.70
C MET A 26 10.48 -9.13 3.85
N LEU A 27 11.74 -8.66 3.93
CA LEU A 27 12.05 -7.24 3.95
C LEU A 27 11.65 -6.58 2.62
N CYS A 28 12.01 -7.15 1.48
CA CYS A 28 11.61 -6.66 0.16
C CYS A 28 10.08 -6.61 0.02
N TRP A 29 9.40 -7.65 0.47
CA TRP A 29 7.94 -7.73 0.52
C TRP A 29 7.36 -6.59 1.37
N PHE A 30 7.92 -6.34 2.55
CA PHE A 30 7.47 -5.27 3.44
C PHE A 30 7.70 -3.88 2.83
N LEU A 31 8.85 -3.67 2.20
CA LEU A 31 9.17 -2.41 1.52
C LEU A 31 8.18 -2.14 0.37
N LEU A 32 7.82 -3.15 -0.43
CA LEU A 32 6.81 -3.03 -1.48
C LEU A 32 5.42 -2.76 -0.92
N PHE A 33 5.03 -3.46 0.15
CA PHE A 33 3.77 -3.21 0.85
C PHE A 33 3.65 -1.76 1.34
N TYR A 34 4.68 -1.28 2.05
CA TYR A 34 4.64 -0.01 2.77
C TYR A 34 4.85 1.19 1.84
N PHE A 35 5.85 1.16 0.96
CA PHE A 35 6.26 2.34 0.21
C PHE A 35 5.51 2.57 -1.10
N THR A 36 4.75 1.60 -1.61
CA THR A 36 3.99 1.80 -2.86
C THR A 36 2.69 2.56 -2.67
N HIS A 37 2.17 2.60 -1.44
CA HIS A 37 0.89 3.21 -1.11
C HIS A 37 0.79 4.69 -1.53
N SER A 38 1.69 5.51 -0.99
CA SER A 38 1.65 6.97 -1.17
C SER A 38 2.08 7.42 -2.57
N PRO A 39 3.10 6.83 -3.20
CA PRO A 39 3.37 7.03 -4.62
C PRO A 39 2.18 6.67 -5.50
N ALA A 40 1.43 5.60 -5.20
CA ALA A 40 0.25 5.25 -5.98
C ALA A 40 -0.85 6.32 -5.88
N HIS A 41 -1.07 6.92 -4.70
CA HIS A 41 -1.94 8.09 -4.57
C HIS A 41 -1.43 9.26 -5.42
N TYR A 42 -0.13 9.55 -5.34
CA TYR A 42 0.49 10.64 -6.10
C TYR A 42 0.30 10.45 -7.61
N PHE A 43 0.74 9.31 -8.16
CA PHE A 43 0.65 9.04 -9.60
C PHE A 43 -0.80 9.03 -10.09
N ALA A 44 -1.70 8.29 -9.41
CA ALA A 44 -3.10 8.26 -9.80
C ALA A 44 -3.73 9.66 -9.71
N GLY A 45 -3.46 10.42 -8.65
CA GLY A 45 -4.00 11.77 -8.49
C GLY A 45 -3.51 12.72 -9.58
N ARG A 46 -2.21 12.68 -9.91
CA ARG A 46 -1.64 13.53 -10.97
C ARG A 46 -2.24 13.25 -12.34
N LEU A 47 -2.57 12.00 -12.66
CA LEU A 47 -3.27 11.64 -13.91
C LEU A 47 -4.65 12.29 -14.03
N PHE A 48 -5.30 12.59 -12.91
CA PHE A 48 -6.60 13.28 -12.87
C PHE A 48 -6.48 14.78 -12.57
N GLY A 49 -5.27 15.35 -12.56
CA GLY A 49 -5.05 16.77 -12.30
C GLY A 49 -5.03 17.19 -10.83
N ILE A 50 -5.01 16.23 -9.89
CA ILE A 50 -4.89 16.50 -8.45
C ILE A 50 -3.44 16.85 -8.13
N ARG A 51 -3.24 17.98 -7.43
CA ARG A 51 -1.94 18.47 -7.00
C ARG A 51 -1.64 18.03 -5.57
N PHE A 52 -0.35 17.88 -5.29
CA PHE A 52 0.17 17.48 -4.00
C PHE A 52 1.22 18.51 -3.57
N GLU A 53 1.18 18.92 -2.31
CA GLU A 53 2.05 19.98 -1.79
C GLU A 53 3.41 19.41 -1.37
N TYR A 54 3.41 18.38 -0.52
CA TYR A 54 4.63 17.76 0.00
C TYR A 54 4.37 16.35 0.56
N TYR A 55 5.44 15.57 0.69
CA TYR A 55 5.44 14.31 1.45
C TYR A 55 5.63 14.61 2.94
N PHE A 56 4.95 13.86 3.81
CA PHE A 56 5.11 13.99 5.25
C PHE A 56 5.21 12.62 5.92
N LEU A 57 5.86 12.58 7.08
CA LEU A 57 5.89 11.41 7.95
C LEU A 57 4.86 11.63 9.06
N GLY A 58 3.79 10.84 9.07
CA GLY A 58 2.67 11.01 10.01
C GLY A 58 2.29 9.72 10.73
N THR A 59 1.44 9.78 11.74
CA THR A 59 0.98 8.57 12.43
C THR A 59 -0.08 7.82 11.59
N SER A 60 0.00 6.49 11.57
CA SER A 60 -0.99 5.67 10.87
C SER A 60 -2.37 5.85 11.49
N ARG A 61 -3.42 6.04 10.69
CA ARG A 61 -4.81 6.04 11.17
C ARG A 61 -5.24 4.68 11.73
N ILE A 62 -4.52 3.60 11.40
CA ILE A 62 -4.74 2.26 11.94
C ILE A 62 -4.48 2.22 13.46
N SER A 63 -3.62 3.10 13.99
CA SER A 63 -3.41 3.25 15.44
C SER A 63 -4.69 3.65 16.20
N ARG A 64 -5.71 4.13 15.49
CA ARG A 64 -7.02 4.52 16.03
C ARG A 64 -8.14 3.51 15.71
N ALA A 65 -7.82 2.38 15.08
CA ALA A 65 -8.81 1.38 14.68
C ALA A 65 -9.35 0.53 15.86
N GLY A 66 -8.84 0.72 17.08
CA GLY A 66 -9.33 0.05 18.30
C GLY A 66 -8.94 -1.42 18.42
N ILE A 67 -8.15 -1.97 17.50
CA ILE A 67 -7.66 -3.36 17.56
C ILE A 67 -6.39 -3.38 18.44
N PRO A 68 -6.36 -4.06 19.60
CA PRO A 68 -5.28 -3.92 20.57
C PRO A 68 -3.89 -4.28 20.03
N LEU A 69 -3.77 -5.39 19.30
CA LEU A 69 -2.51 -5.87 18.74
C LEU A 69 -2.00 -4.93 17.63
N LEU A 70 -2.88 -4.58 16.69
CA LEU A 70 -2.56 -3.69 15.57
C LEU A 70 -2.21 -2.27 16.04
N SER A 71 -2.92 -1.77 17.04
CA SER A 71 -2.66 -0.45 17.64
C SER A 71 -1.30 -0.42 18.35
N ARG A 72 -0.91 -1.50 19.04
CA ARG A 72 0.42 -1.61 19.66
C ARG A 72 1.54 -1.65 18.61
N ILE A 73 1.37 -2.43 17.54
CA ILE A 73 2.36 -2.52 16.46
C ILE A 73 2.46 -1.17 15.72
N ALA A 74 1.33 -0.56 15.38
CA ALA A 74 1.28 0.73 14.69
C ALA A 74 1.85 1.90 15.51
N LYS A 75 1.83 1.81 16.85
CA LYS A 75 2.52 2.76 17.74
C LYS A 75 4.04 2.59 17.73
N LYS A 76 4.53 1.38 17.47
CA LYS A 76 5.95 1.05 17.40
C LYS A 76 6.57 1.26 16.02
N LEU A 77 5.76 1.27 14.95
CA LEU A 77 6.23 1.60 13.60
C LEU A 77 6.31 3.12 13.46
N PRO A 78 7.52 3.69 13.38
CA PRO A 78 7.70 5.13 13.37
C PRO A 78 7.26 5.64 12.00
N TYR A 79 6.11 6.30 12.00
CA TYR A 79 5.59 7.11 10.91
C TYR A 79 5.14 6.33 9.65
N VAL A 80 4.18 6.90 8.92
CA VAL A 80 3.69 6.50 7.62
C VAL A 80 4.07 7.61 6.66
N VAL A 81 4.73 7.26 5.56
CA VAL A 81 4.94 8.21 4.46
C VAL A 81 3.58 8.55 3.86
N GLY A 82 3.13 9.78 4.04
CA GLY A 82 1.90 10.32 3.48
C GLY A 82 2.19 11.40 2.44
N VAL A 83 1.20 11.69 1.59
CA VAL A 83 1.21 12.83 0.67
C VAL A 83 0.16 13.84 1.09
N ARG A 84 0.53 15.12 1.18
CA ARG A 84 -0.39 16.22 1.43
C ARG A 84 -1.02 16.65 0.12
N ILE A 85 -2.35 16.62 0.06
CA ILE A 85 -3.13 16.97 -1.12
C ILE A 85 -3.53 18.44 -1.05
N ASP A 86 -3.33 19.17 -2.15
CA ASP A 86 -3.88 20.52 -2.31
C ASP A 86 -5.40 20.41 -2.50
N ARG A 87 -6.15 20.92 -1.53
CA ARG A 87 -7.62 20.80 -1.51
C ARG A 87 -8.29 21.54 -2.65
N SER A 88 -7.70 22.64 -3.13
CA SER A 88 -8.29 23.39 -4.24
C SER A 88 -8.33 22.54 -5.51
N SER A 89 -7.20 21.88 -5.83
CA SER A 89 -7.10 20.93 -6.94
C SER A 89 -7.98 19.69 -6.76
N LEU A 90 -8.15 19.23 -5.52
CA LEU A 90 -8.99 18.07 -5.23
C LEU A 90 -10.47 18.37 -5.53
N ASN A 91 -10.92 19.58 -5.20
CA ASN A 91 -12.29 20.03 -5.39
C ASN A 91 -12.62 20.34 -6.85
N SER A 92 -11.61 20.65 -7.68
CA SER A 92 -11.79 20.88 -9.12
C SER A 92 -11.89 19.59 -9.95
N VAL A 93 -11.64 18.42 -9.35
CA VAL A 93 -11.59 17.12 -10.05
C VAL A 93 -12.88 16.33 -9.83
N SER A 94 -13.27 15.54 -10.84
CA SER A 94 -14.44 14.66 -10.74
C SER A 94 -14.34 13.70 -9.57
N ARG A 95 -15.48 13.38 -8.93
CA ARG A 95 -15.55 12.41 -7.82
C ARG A 95 -14.96 11.05 -8.18
N LYS A 96 -15.13 10.61 -9.43
CA LYS A 96 -14.55 9.37 -9.95
C LYS A 96 -13.02 9.45 -9.94
N GLY A 97 -12.42 10.55 -10.41
CA GLY A 97 -10.97 10.76 -10.35
C GLY A 97 -10.44 10.74 -8.91
N VAL A 98 -11.14 11.41 -8.00
CA VAL A 98 -10.79 11.41 -6.57
C VAL A 98 -10.95 10.01 -5.94
N ALA A 99 -11.99 9.27 -6.32
CA ALA A 99 -12.20 7.91 -5.84
C ALA A 99 -11.12 6.94 -6.34
N ILE A 100 -10.72 7.05 -7.62
CA ILE A 100 -9.63 6.24 -8.19
C ILE A 100 -8.32 6.57 -7.48
N MET A 101 -8.02 7.85 -7.23
CA MET A 101 -6.87 8.24 -6.43
C MET A 101 -6.92 7.59 -5.04
N TYR A 102 -8.03 7.65 -4.30
CA TYR A 102 -8.11 6.99 -3.00
C TYR A 102 -8.05 5.46 -3.07
N LEU A 103 -8.47 4.84 -4.17
CA LEU A 103 -8.40 3.40 -4.33
C LEU A 103 -6.98 2.92 -4.68
N SER A 104 -6.19 3.74 -5.36
CA SER A 104 -4.87 3.35 -5.88
C SER A 104 -3.88 2.95 -4.79
N GLY A 105 -3.84 3.65 -3.65
CA GLY A 105 -2.95 3.35 -2.53
C GLY A 105 -3.16 1.94 -1.97
N PRO A 106 -4.36 1.60 -1.45
CA PRO A 106 -4.67 0.26 -0.97
C PRO A 106 -4.44 -0.83 -2.01
N LEU A 107 -4.82 -0.61 -3.28
CA LEU A 107 -4.59 -1.60 -4.33
C LEU A 107 -3.09 -1.82 -4.58
N ALA A 108 -2.29 -0.76 -4.63
CA ALA A 108 -0.84 -0.87 -4.80
C ALA A 108 -0.20 -1.63 -3.63
N SER A 109 -0.60 -1.36 -2.38
CA SER A 109 -0.12 -2.10 -1.20
C SER A 109 -0.55 -3.57 -1.16
N VAL A 110 -1.55 -3.98 -1.95
CA VAL A 110 -1.98 -5.38 -2.09
C VAL A 110 -1.23 -6.06 -3.23
N PHE A 111 -1.15 -5.43 -4.40
CA PHE A 111 -0.58 -6.03 -5.60
C PHE A 111 0.94 -5.92 -5.70
N ALA A 112 1.55 -4.82 -5.25
CA ALA A 112 3.00 -4.69 -5.33
C ALA A 112 3.76 -5.79 -4.56
N PRO A 113 3.43 -6.12 -3.30
CA PRO A 113 4.15 -7.16 -2.58
C PRO A 113 3.93 -8.57 -3.15
N SER A 114 2.88 -8.81 -3.95
CA SER A 114 2.69 -10.13 -4.61
C SER A 114 3.73 -10.41 -5.69
N LEU A 115 4.51 -9.41 -6.12
CA LEU A 115 5.65 -9.62 -7.01
C LEU A 115 6.75 -10.47 -6.36
N VAL A 116 6.92 -10.40 -5.04
CA VAL A 116 7.99 -11.16 -4.34
C VAL A 116 7.78 -12.67 -4.45
N PRO A 117 6.64 -13.27 -4.04
CA PRO A 117 6.43 -14.70 -4.23
C PRO A 117 6.46 -15.13 -5.70
N LEU A 118 5.98 -14.30 -6.63
CA LEU A 118 6.04 -14.60 -8.07
C LEU A 118 7.48 -14.67 -8.59
N ILE A 119 8.33 -13.72 -8.21
CA ILE A 119 9.76 -13.71 -8.57
C ILE A 119 10.47 -14.92 -7.91
N SER A 120 10.19 -15.19 -6.64
CA SER A 120 10.77 -16.35 -5.93
C SER A 120 10.44 -17.66 -6.64
N GLN A 121 9.19 -17.85 -7.06
CA GLN A 121 8.77 -19.04 -7.81
C GLN A 121 9.45 -19.10 -9.18
N ALA A 122 9.50 -17.98 -9.91
CA ALA A 122 10.11 -17.93 -11.24
C ALA A 122 11.62 -18.23 -11.25
N VAL A 123 12.33 -17.94 -10.15
CA VAL A 123 13.77 -18.18 -9.99
C VAL A 123 14.08 -19.53 -9.31
N GLY A 124 13.05 -20.33 -8.99
CA GLY A 124 13.24 -21.68 -8.42
C GLY A 124 13.63 -21.68 -6.94
N VAL A 125 13.23 -20.65 -6.18
CA VAL A 125 13.36 -20.64 -4.71
C VAL A 125 12.57 -21.80 -4.11
N SER A 126 13.01 -22.31 -2.95
CA SER A 126 12.38 -23.46 -2.31
C SER A 126 10.86 -23.29 -2.14
N THR A 127 10.12 -24.40 -2.32
CA THR A 127 8.67 -24.42 -2.21
C THR A 127 8.17 -23.90 -0.86
N VAL A 128 8.93 -24.15 0.22
CA VAL A 128 8.60 -23.71 1.58
C VAL A 128 8.64 -22.18 1.69
N GLU A 129 9.73 -21.54 1.28
CA GLU A 129 9.90 -20.07 1.34
C GLU A 129 8.83 -19.36 0.48
N SER A 130 8.61 -19.88 -0.74
CA SER A 130 7.59 -19.35 -1.65
C SER A 130 6.18 -19.48 -1.07
N THR A 131 5.87 -20.61 -0.41
CA THR A 131 4.57 -20.83 0.23
C THR A 131 4.33 -19.86 1.39
N ILE A 132 5.34 -19.62 2.23
CA ILE A 132 5.28 -18.63 3.32
C ILE A 132 4.96 -17.24 2.76
N LEU A 133 5.64 -16.82 1.69
CA LEU A 133 5.42 -15.51 1.07
C LEU A 133 4.03 -15.38 0.42
N VAL A 134 3.49 -16.46 -0.13
CA VAL A 134 2.11 -16.50 -0.65
C VAL A 134 1.11 -16.30 0.49
N PHE A 135 1.22 -17.05 1.59
CA PHE A 135 0.34 -16.89 2.75
C PHE A 135 0.44 -15.48 3.36
N LEU A 136 1.65 -14.94 3.46
CA LEU A 136 1.87 -13.56 3.90
C LEU A 136 1.16 -12.55 3.01
N THR A 137 1.22 -12.75 1.68
CA THR A 137 0.55 -11.89 0.69
C THR A 137 -0.97 -11.97 0.79
N LEU A 138 -1.53 -13.18 0.93
CA LEU A 138 -2.98 -13.37 1.11
C LEU A 138 -3.49 -12.77 2.43
N GLY A 139 -2.74 -12.96 3.52
CA GLY A 139 -3.02 -12.34 4.81
C GLY A 139 -3.01 -10.82 4.71
N ASN A 140 -2.01 -10.24 4.06
CA ASN A 140 -1.94 -8.80 3.80
C ASN A 140 -3.13 -8.32 2.97
N ALA A 141 -3.46 -8.99 1.87
CA ALA A 141 -4.59 -8.62 1.03
C ALA A 141 -5.88 -8.55 1.85
N THR A 142 -6.14 -9.59 2.65
CA THR A 142 -7.32 -9.67 3.51
C THR A 142 -7.37 -8.54 4.53
N VAL A 143 -6.29 -8.34 5.30
CA VAL A 143 -6.22 -7.32 6.36
C VAL A 143 -6.28 -5.91 5.76
N SER A 144 -5.51 -5.64 4.70
CA SER A 144 -5.43 -4.34 4.05
C SER A 144 -6.78 -3.94 3.43
N LEU A 145 -7.44 -4.85 2.71
CA LEU A 145 -8.75 -4.57 2.12
C LEU A 145 -9.82 -4.39 3.21
N TYR A 146 -9.84 -5.24 4.23
CA TYR A 146 -10.80 -5.12 5.35
C TYR A 146 -10.66 -3.78 6.09
N LEU A 147 -9.44 -3.44 6.52
CA LEU A 147 -9.18 -2.20 7.27
C LEU A 147 -9.37 -0.97 6.40
N SER A 148 -8.96 -1.01 5.13
CA SER A 148 -9.13 0.11 4.21
C SER A 148 -10.62 0.37 3.91
N LYS A 149 -11.43 -0.69 3.79
CA LYS A 149 -12.88 -0.57 3.63
C LYS A 149 -13.57 0.00 4.88
N LYS A 150 -13.10 -0.35 6.08
CA LYS A 150 -13.73 0.07 7.34
C LYS A 150 -13.29 1.47 7.81
N HIS A 151 -12.01 1.82 7.66
CA HIS A 151 -11.44 3.05 8.25
C HIS A 151 -10.49 3.82 7.32
N GLY A 152 -10.26 3.33 6.09
CA GLY A 152 -9.18 3.83 5.22
C GLY A 152 -9.66 4.44 3.91
N CYS A 153 -8.84 4.30 2.86
CA CYS A 153 -9.04 4.99 1.60
C CYS A 153 -10.15 4.34 0.74
N ILE A 154 -10.37 3.03 0.83
CA ILE A 154 -11.51 2.37 0.16
C ILE A 154 -12.83 2.93 0.70
N ALA A 155 -12.95 3.14 2.02
CA ALA A 155 -14.14 3.74 2.62
C ALA A 155 -14.45 5.12 2.01
N LYS A 156 -13.41 5.96 1.83
CA LYS A 156 -13.53 7.28 1.21
C LYS A 156 -13.93 7.20 -0.26
N ALA A 157 -13.30 6.31 -1.03
CA ALA A 157 -13.61 6.10 -2.44
C ALA A 157 -15.08 5.66 -2.61
N VAL A 158 -15.53 4.68 -1.82
CA VAL A 158 -16.91 4.20 -1.86
C VAL A 158 -17.90 5.31 -1.48
N LYS A 159 -17.59 6.13 -0.46
CA LYS A 159 -18.42 7.28 -0.09
C LYS A 159 -18.59 8.26 -1.26
N LEU A 160 -17.50 8.59 -1.94
CA LEU A 160 -17.49 9.48 -3.10
C LEU A 160 -18.29 8.93 -4.29
N LEU A 161 -18.27 7.61 -4.49
CA LEU A 161 -19.01 6.95 -5.57
C LEU A 161 -20.49 6.75 -5.24
N LYS A 162 -20.84 6.52 -3.96
CA LYS A 162 -22.22 6.33 -3.49
C LYS A 162 -22.99 7.64 -3.35
N MET A 163 -22.30 8.74 -3.10
CA MET A 163 -22.88 10.07 -3.19
C MET A 163 -23.16 10.37 -4.68
N GLY A 164 -24.31 9.91 -5.18
CA GLY A 164 -25.01 10.63 -6.26
C GLY A 164 -25.17 12.10 -5.82
N GLN A 165 -25.10 13.05 -6.75
CA GLN A 165 -25.14 14.52 -6.50
C GLN A 165 -26.06 14.89 -5.31
N PRO A 166 -25.61 15.74 -4.34
CA PRO A 166 -25.06 17.08 -4.60
C PRO A 166 -23.78 17.42 -3.80
N ALA A 167 -23.35 18.68 -3.95
CA ALA A 167 -22.06 19.32 -3.66
C ALA A 167 -21.39 19.00 -2.32
N LEU A 168 -20.06 19.01 -2.34
CA LEU A 168 -19.21 19.12 -1.16
C LEU A 168 -19.32 20.56 -0.61
N ASN A 169 -20.34 20.81 0.21
CA ASN A 169 -20.41 21.97 1.09
C ASN A 169 -20.31 21.48 2.53
N GLY A 170 -19.35 22.05 3.29
CA GLY A 170 -19.13 21.79 4.72
C GLY A 170 -17.69 21.40 5.04
#